data_AF-A0A257V2T7-F1
#
_entry.id   AF-A0A257V2T7-F1
#
_cell.length_a   1.000
_cell.length_b   1.000
_cell.length_c   1.000
_cell.angle_alpha   90.00
_cell.angle_beta   90.00
_cell.angle_gamma   90.00
#
_symmetry.space_group_name_H-M   'P 1'
#
loop_
_entity.id
_entity.type
_entity.pdbx_description
1 polymer ?
#
loop_
_entity_poly.entity_id
_entity_poly.type
_entity_poly.pdbx_seq_one_letter_code
_entity_poly.pdbx_strand_id
1 'polypeptide(L)' 'DEKDAENPRVMAKMMRRMAEASGEPMTPTMDEMFRRLEAGEDPDALEEELGPQLEAETGAGDGEGGPAAPTHDDGLYGM' A
#
# COMPACT_ATOMS: atom_id res chain seq x y z
N ASP A 1 9.98 4.98 16.13
CA ASP A 1 10.78 3.76 16.00
C ASP A 1 10.66 3.34 14.55
N GLU A 2 11.73 3.47 13.76
CA GLU A 2 11.71 3.32 12.29
C GLU A 2 11.54 1.85 11.87
N LYS A 3 11.82 0.90 12.79
CA LYS A 3 11.81 -0.54 12.56
C LYS A 3 10.43 -1.16 12.35
N ASP A 4 9.38 -0.45 12.75
CA ASP A 4 8.00 -0.91 12.56
C ASP A 4 7.54 -0.70 11.10
N ALA A 5 8.05 0.33 10.41
CA ALA A 5 7.79 0.56 9.00
C ALA A 5 8.55 -0.42 8.09
N GLU A 6 9.67 -0.95 8.56
CA GLU A 6 10.46 -1.98 7.87
C GLU A 6 9.87 -3.39 8.02
N ASN A 7 8.86 -3.59 8.87
CA ASN A 7 8.30 -4.91 9.11
C ASN A 7 7.07 -5.17 8.22
N PRO A 8 7.14 -6.09 7.24
CA PRO A 8 6.04 -6.36 6.31
C PRO A 8 4.73 -6.75 7.03
N ARG A 9 4.84 -7.42 8.19
CA ARG A 9 3.67 -7.82 8.99
C ARG A 9 2.95 -6.65 9.63
N VAL A 10 3.70 -5.62 10.01
CA VAL A 10 3.15 -4.39 10.59
C VAL A 10 2.47 -3.59 9.50
N MET A 11 3.12 -3.47 8.33
CA MET A 11 2.54 -2.81 7.15
C MET A 11 1.22 -3.46 6.72
N ALA A 12 1.16 -4.80 6.65
CA ALA A 12 -0.08 -5.52 6.32
C ALA A 12 -1.26 -5.14 7.23
N LYS A 13 -1.01 -5.09 8.55
CA LYS A 13 -2.03 -4.75 9.55
C LYS A 13 -2.46 -3.29 9.45
N MET A 14 -1.53 -2.39 9.14
CA MET A 14 -1.83 -0.98 8.93
C MET A 14 -2.66 -0.78 7.67
N MET A 15 -2.25 -1.36 6.55
CA MET A 15 -2.96 -1.26 5.27
C MET A 15 -4.34 -1.90 5.33
N ARG A 16 -4.49 -3.06 5.98
CA ARG A 16 -5.80 -3.69 6.23
C ARG A 16 -6.75 -2.76 6.97
N ARG A 17 -6.28 -2.12 8.05
CA ARG A 17 -7.10 -1.16 8.79
C ARG A 17 -7.42 0.09 7.98
N MET A 18 -6.50 0.55 7.12
CA MET A 18 -6.76 1.68 6.23
C MET A 18 -7.82 1.33 5.18
N ALA A 19 -7.77 0.13 4.58
CA ALA A 19 -8.80 -0.34 3.65
C ALA A 19 -10.17 -0.52 4.34
N GLU A 20 -10.20 -1.06 5.57
CA GLU A 20 -11.44 -1.15 6.35
C GLU A 20 -11.99 0.24 6.72
N ALA A 21 -11.12 1.21 6.97
CA ALA A 21 -11.51 2.58 7.33
C ALA A 21 -11.93 3.44 6.14
N SER A 22 -11.38 3.21 4.94
CA SER A 22 -11.79 3.92 3.71
C SER A 22 -13.20 3.52 3.27
N GLY A 23 -13.72 2.39 3.77
CA GLY A 23 -15.03 1.86 3.39
C GLY A 23 -15.04 1.23 2.00
N GLU A 24 -13.86 1.05 1.40
CA GLU A 24 -13.69 0.44 0.09
C GLU A 24 -13.68 -1.10 0.22
N PRO A 25 -14.31 -1.85 -0.69
CA PRO A 25 -14.36 -3.30 -0.59
C PRO A 25 -12.95 -3.89 -0.73
N MET A 26 -12.54 -4.68 0.26
CA MET A 26 -11.33 -5.50 0.19
C MET A 26 -11.44 -6.47 -0.99
N THR A 27 -10.63 -6.26 -2.02
CA THR A 27 -10.58 -7.15 -3.19
C THR A 27 -9.84 -8.44 -2.83
N PRO A 28 -10.07 -9.54 -3.56
CA PRO A 28 -9.35 -10.79 -3.30
C PRO A 28 -7.83 -10.63 -3.49
N THR A 29 -7.37 -9.77 -4.42
CA THR A 29 -5.94 -9.49 -4.57
C THR A 29 -5.37 -8.73 -3.36
N MET A 30 -6.11 -7.77 -2.79
CA MET A 30 -5.71 -7.09 -1.55
C MET A 30 -5.60 -8.05 -0.36
N ASP A 31 -6.59 -8.95 -0.19
CA ASP A 31 -6.55 -9.95 0.88
C ASP A 31 -5.34 -10.89 0.75
N GLU A 32 -5.00 -11.27 -0.48
CA GLU A 32 -3.81 -12.08 -0.75
C GLU A 32 -2.51 -11.33 -0.44
N MET A 33 -2.40 -10.07 -0.89
CA MET A 33 -1.24 -9.22 -0.60
C MET A 33 -1.02 -9.06 0.91
N PHE A 34 -2.08 -8.81 1.68
CA PHE A 34 -1.97 -8.69 3.14
C PHE A 34 -1.58 -10.01 3.81
N ARG A 35 -2.13 -11.15 3.37
CA ARG A 35 -1.74 -12.46 3.93
C ARG A 35 -0.27 -12.78 3.71
N ARG A 36 0.26 -12.46 2.53
CA ARG A 36 1.67 -12.70 2.19
C ARG A 36 2.61 -11.72 2.93
N LEU A 37 2.22 -10.44 3.04
CA LEU A 37 2.91 -9.48 3.91
C LEU A 37 2.91 -9.93 5.38
N GLU A 38 1.80 -10.50 5.88
CA GLU A 38 1.72 -11.08 7.23
C GLU A 38 2.62 -12.33 7.41
N ALA A 39 2.85 -13.10 6.34
CA ALA A 39 3.83 -14.19 6.35
C ALA A 39 5.27 -13.67 6.48
N GLY A 40 5.51 -12.44 6.06
CA GLY A 40 6.82 -11.80 6.02
C GLY A 40 7.46 -11.79 4.63
N GLU A 41 6.64 -11.92 3.59
CA GLU A 41 7.06 -11.72 2.21
C GLU A 41 7.35 -10.24 1.97
N ASP A 42 8.19 -9.97 0.96
CA ASP A 42 8.66 -8.63 0.65
C ASP A 42 7.55 -7.81 -0.04
N PRO A 43 7.26 -6.57 0.42
CA PRO A 43 6.20 -5.75 -0.16
C PRO A 43 6.44 -5.38 -1.62
N ASP A 44 7.70 -5.18 -2.02
CA ASP A 44 8.09 -4.75 -3.36
C ASP A 44 7.82 -5.89 -4.36
N ALA A 45 8.24 -7.11 -4.00
CA ALA A 45 7.95 -8.31 -4.78
C ALA A 45 6.45 -8.59 -4.93
N LEU A 46 5.67 -8.31 -3.88
CA LEU A 46 4.21 -8.46 -3.90
C LEU A 46 3.52 -7.43 -4.79
N GLU A 47 3.99 -6.18 -4.77
CA GLU A 47 3.47 -5.14 -5.66
C GLU A 47 3.76 -5.47 -7.13
N GLU A 48 4.95 -5.99 -7.46
CA GLU A 48 5.25 -6.42 -8.83
C GLU A 48 4.35 -7.58 -9.31
N GLU A 49 4.03 -8.54 -8.43
CA GLU A 49 3.21 -9.72 -8.79
C GLU A 49 1.71 -9.41 -8.80
N LEU A 50 1.22 -8.71 -7.77
CA LEU A 50 -0.20 -8.52 -7.49
C LEU A 50 -0.69 -7.11 -7.82
N GLY A 51 0.19 -6.12 -7.93
CA GLY A 51 -0.16 -4.73 -8.27
C GLY A 51 -1.00 -4.61 -9.53
N PRO A 52 -0.60 -5.20 -10.68
CA PRO A 52 -1.36 -5.10 -11.92
C PRO A 52 -2.78 -5.70 -11.80
N GLN A 53 -2.94 -6.75 -11.00
CA GLN A 53 -4.25 -7.35 -10.72
C GLN A 53 -5.06 -6.46 -9.79
N LEU A 54 -4.41 -5.91 -8.75
CA LEU A 54 -5.04 -5.03 -7.80
C LEU A 54 -5.56 -3.75 -8.47
N GLU A 55 -4.77 -3.16 -9.37
CA GLU A 55 -5.17 -2.01 -10.19
C GLU A 55 -6.37 -2.33 -11.08
N ALA A 56 -6.41 -3.53 -11.66
CA ALA A 56 -7.55 -3.97 -12.47
C ALA A 56 -8.82 -4.18 -11.64
N GLU A 57 -8.71 -4.60 -10.38
CA GLU A 57 -9.84 -4.85 -9.47
C GLU A 57 -10.35 -3.60 -8.77
N THR A 58 -9.44 -2.73 -8.34
CA THR A 58 -9.75 -1.49 -7.61
C THR A 58 -9.94 -0.30 -8.54
N GLY A 59 -9.46 -0.38 -9.79
CA GLY A 59 -9.39 0.76 -10.68
C GLY A 59 -8.37 1.81 -10.24
N ALA A 60 -7.47 1.50 -9.31
CA ALA A 60 -6.47 2.40 -8.75
C ALA A 60 -5.36 2.84 -9.75
N GLY A 61 -5.57 2.63 -11.04
CA GLY A 61 -4.67 3.02 -12.13
C GLY A 61 -4.73 4.51 -12.53
N ASP A 62 -5.47 5.36 -11.80
CA ASP A 62 -5.45 6.81 -11.98
C ASP A 62 -5.82 7.50 -10.64
N GLY A 63 -4.83 7.72 -9.77
CA GLY A 63 -4.87 8.87 -8.85
C GLY A 63 -4.84 8.65 -7.34
N GLU A 64 -5.27 7.54 -6.75
CA GLU A 64 -5.40 7.46 -5.28
C GLU A 64 -5.23 6.02 -4.78
N GLY A 65 -4.09 5.66 -4.16
CA GLY A 65 -3.96 4.33 -3.56
C GLY A 65 -2.58 3.93 -3.01
N GLY A 66 -1.50 4.33 -3.66
CA GLY A 66 -0.16 4.35 -3.06
C GLY A 66 0.17 5.78 -2.60
N PRO A 67 1.00 6.01 -1.58
CA PRO A 67 1.61 7.33 -1.47
C PRO A 67 2.40 7.54 -2.76
N ALA A 68 1.85 8.31 -3.71
CA ALA A 68 2.70 9.05 -4.62
C ALA A 68 3.74 9.71 -3.71
N ALA A 69 5.00 9.31 -3.85
CA ALA A 69 6.08 9.86 -3.03
C ALA A 69 5.86 11.37 -2.97
N PRO A 70 5.80 11.99 -1.77
CA PRO A 70 5.43 13.39 -1.65
C PRO A 70 6.33 14.18 -2.60
N THR A 71 5.73 14.76 -3.63
CA THR A 71 6.47 15.56 -4.60
C THR A 71 6.98 16.78 -3.84
N HIS A 72 8.31 16.93 -3.80
CA HIS A 72 8.94 18.07 -3.15
C HIS A 72 8.53 19.32 -3.91
N ASP A 73 7.74 20.20 -3.28
CA ASP A 73 7.39 21.50 -3.85
C ASP A 73 8.49 22.51 -3.51
N ASP A 74 9.27 22.88 -4.52
CA ASP A 74 10.37 23.84 -4.40
C ASP A 74 9.92 25.25 -3.94
N GLY A 75 8.61 25.54 -3.94
CA GLY A 75 8.04 26.82 -3.49
C GLY A 75 7.79 26.92 -1.98
N LEU A 76 7.81 25.81 -1.24
CA LEU A 76 7.40 25.78 0.17
C LEU A 76 8.54 26.12 1.16
N TYR A 77 9.81 26.05 0.75
CA TYR A 77 10.97 26.35 1.61
C TYR A 77 11.78 27.57 1.15
N GLY A 78 11.12 28.57 0.57
CA GLY A 78 11.71 29.89 0.36
C GLY A 78 11.53 30.79 1.57
N MET A 79 12.53 30.85 2.46
CA MET A 79 12.68 31.94 3.44
C MET A 79 14.12 32.46 3.47
#